data_AF-A0A5E4VWR8-F1
#
_entry.id   AF-A0A5E4VWR8-F1
#
_cell.length_a   1.000
_cell.length_b   1.000
_cell.length_c   1.000
_cell.angle_alpha   90.00
_cell.angle_beta   90.00
_cell.angle_gamma   90.00
#
_symmetry.space_group_name_H-M   'P 1'
#
loop_
_entity.id
_entity.type
_entity.pdbx_description
1 polymer ?
#
loop_
_entity_poly.entity_id
_entity_poly.type
_entity_poly.pdbx_seq_one_letter_code
_entity_poly.pdbx_strand_id
1 'polypeptide(L)'
;MNTTIYPKHTPWGAPHTTTIVAEGIVRYTTGSHGGYWLSQERVASMPDGLRPKELEVDCGAWFEEDEQWTLVALAFQMYFDDGAIQVARRTVVNWMPEVWEAWTGEKVTPAMSHRRAREVFLEQHKSDQIVVAAFGSWDKTVPKGMVGVVAVTGGRVSGTLKPPETYWLVDEAEYADAHEQPGYTGDFVIDPSRHQPWPREVLVKAA
;
A
#
# COMPACT_ATOMS: atom_id res chain seq x y z
N MET A 1 -14.84 -36.98 7.33
CA MET A 1 -13.54 -36.93 6.63
C MET A 1 -13.49 -35.58 5.94
N ASN A 2 -12.48 -34.77 6.21
CA ASN A 2 -12.38 -33.42 5.67
C ASN A 2 -11.96 -33.53 4.18
N THR A 3 -12.90 -33.23 3.28
CA THR A 3 -12.76 -33.42 1.81
C THR A 3 -12.48 -32.10 1.08
N THR A 4 -12.11 -31.02 1.79
CA THR A 4 -11.87 -29.74 1.12
C THR A 4 -10.68 -29.86 0.16
N ILE A 5 -10.95 -29.72 -1.14
CA ILE A 5 -9.92 -29.61 -2.18
C ILE A 5 -9.49 -28.15 -2.23
N TYR A 6 -8.24 -27.90 -1.85
CA TYR A 6 -7.66 -26.56 -1.92
C TYR A 6 -7.11 -26.28 -3.33
N PRO A 7 -7.13 -25.02 -3.80
CA PRO A 7 -6.53 -24.65 -5.07
C PRO A 7 -5.07 -25.09 -5.19
N LYS A 8 -4.70 -25.61 -6.37
CA LYS A 8 -3.30 -25.95 -6.70
C LYS A 8 -2.56 -24.80 -7.38
N HIS A 9 -3.28 -23.76 -7.76
CA HIS A 9 -2.79 -22.56 -8.40
C HIS A 9 -3.28 -21.34 -7.63
N THR A 10 -2.48 -20.29 -7.64
CA THR A 10 -2.84 -18.99 -7.05
C THR A 10 -2.89 -17.92 -8.15
N PRO A 11 -3.57 -16.79 -7.91
CA PRO A 11 -3.51 -15.64 -8.82
C PRO A 11 -2.09 -15.09 -9.02
N TRP A 12 -1.18 -15.34 -8.06
CA TRP A 12 0.20 -14.87 -8.07
C TRP A 12 1.21 -15.93 -8.55
N GLY A 13 0.72 -16.91 -9.31
CA GLY A 13 1.54 -17.96 -9.91
C GLY A 13 1.60 -19.27 -9.12
N ALA A 14 2.64 -20.05 -9.39
CA ALA A 14 2.82 -21.36 -8.77
C ALA A 14 3.15 -21.21 -7.27
N PRO A 15 2.45 -21.94 -6.39
CA PRO A 15 2.73 -21.89 -4.96
C PRO A 15 4.06 -22.56 -4.64
N HIS A 16 4.89 -21.88 -3.86
CA HIS A 16 6.08 -22.44 -3.21
C HIS A 16 5.71 -23.17 -1.92
N THR A 17 4.83 -22.58 -1.12
CA THR A 17 4.31 -23.21 0.09
C THR A 17 2.79 -23.09 0.16
N THR A 18 2.19 -24.10 0.79
CA THR A 18 0.76 -24.16 1.09
C THR A 18 0.62 -24.59 2.54
N THR A 19 0.02 -23.75 3.37
CA THR A 19 -0.20 -24.02 4.79
C THR A 19 -1.69 -23.97 5.09
N ILE A 20 -2.23 -25.09 5.56
CA ILE A 20 -3.63 -25.16 6.00
C ILE A 20 -3.68 -24.55 7.40
N VAL A 21 -4.33 -23.39 7.53
CA VAL A 21 -4.51 -22.70 8.81
C VAL A 21 -5.70 -23.30 9.56
N ALA A 22 -6.79 -23.53 8.84
CA ALA A 22 -7.96 -24.25 9.32
C ALA A 22 -8.72 -24.86 8.13
N GLU A 23 -9.77 -25.64 8.41
CA GLU A 23 -10.68 -26.08 7.36
C GLU A 23 -11.29 -24.88 6.62
N GLY A 24 -11.02 -24.82 5.31
CA GLY A 24 -11.43 -23.73 4.43
C GLY A 24 -10.58 -22.45 4.53
N ILE A 25 -9.44 -22.46 5.22
CA ILE A 25 -8.52 -21.31 5.32
C ILE A 25 -7.10 -21.79 5.02
N VAL A 26 -6.54 -21.34 3.90
CA VAL A 26 -5.22 -21.79 3.43
C VAL A 26 -4.35 -20.60 3.08
N ARG A 27 -3.14 -20.57 3.62
CA ARG A 27 -2.12 -19.61 3.25
C ARG A 27 -1.26 -20.18 2.13
N TYR A 28 -0.96 -19.35 1.14
CA TYR A 28 -0.05 -19.63 0.05
C TYR A 28 1.08 -18.61 0.03
N THR A 29 2.27 -19.06 -0.35
CA THR A 29 3.37 -18.17 -0.75
C THR A 29 3.83 -18.53 -2.15
N THR A 30 4.25 -17.54 -2.94
CA THR A 30 4.80 -17.71 -4.28
C THR A 30 6.19 -17.06 -4.37
N GLY A 31 6.77 -17.00 -5.58
CA GLY A 31 8.05 -16.34 -5.79
C GLY A 31 8.00 -14.81 -5.81
N SER A 32 6.81 -14.23 -5.91
CA SER A 32 6.63 -12.77 -6.00
C SER A 32 5.68 -12.20 -4.95
N HIS A 33 4.67 -12.96 -4.53
CA HIS A 33 3.63 -12.53 -3.58
C HIS A 33 3.11 -13.75 -2.81
N GLY A 34 1.94 -13.64 -2.20
CA GLY A 34 1.24 -14.69 -1.52
C GLY A 34 -0.12 -14.22 -1.08
N GLY A 35 -0.75 -15.00 -0.22
CA GLY A 35 -2.02 -14.62 0.35
C GLY A 35 -2.76 -15.77 1.00
N TYR A 36 -4.04 -15.52 1.25
CA TYR A 36 -4.96 -16.48 1.82
C TYR A 36 -6.02 -16.83 0.78
N TRP A 37 -6.38 -18.11 0.76
CA TRP A 37 -7.58 -18.59 0.10
C TRP A 37 -8.60 -19.02 1.16
N LEU A 38 -9.84 -18.62 0.94
CA LEU A 38 -10.99 -19.05 1.72
C LEU A 38 -11.91 -19.95 0.89
N SER A 39 -12.43 -21.01 1.51
CA SER A 39 -13.55 -21.74 0.93
C SER A 39 -14.78 -20.85 0.82
N GLN A 40 -15.72 -21.19 -0.06
CA GLN A 40 -16.97 -20.43 -0.20
C GLN A 40 -17.74 -20.31 1.12
N GLU A 41 -17.71 -21.35 1.96
CA GLU A 41 -18.32 -21.33 3.30
C GLU A 41 -17.62 -20.32 4.22
N ARG A 42 -16.29 -20.21 4.15
CA ARG A 42 -15.54 -19.20 4.90
C ARG A 42 -15.81 -17.79 4.38
N VAL A 43 -15.81 -17.58 3.07
CA VAL A 43 -16.20 -16.29 2.49
C VAL A 43 -17.61 -15.88 2.95
N ALA A 44 -18.57 -16.80 2.94
CA ALA A 44 -19.95 -16.55 3.34
C ALA A 44 -20.13 -16.33 4.85
N SER A 45 -19.19 -16.77 5.69
CA SER A 45 -19.23 -16.59 7.15
C SER A 45 -18.42 -15.39 7.63
N MET A 46 -17.78 -14.63 6.73
CA MET A 46 -17.13 -13.38 7.11
C MET A 46 -18.17 -12.37 7.64
N PRO A 47 -17.84 -11.58 8.66
CA PRO A 47 -18.72 -10.53 9.17
C PRO A 47 -19.13 -9.53 8.09
N ASP A 48 -20.38 -9.07 8.15
CA ASP A 48 -20.88 -7.99 7.30
C ASP A 48 -19.98 -6.74 7.43
N GLY A 49 -19.71 -6.10 6.29
CA GLY A 49 -18.87 -4.88 6.22
C GLY A 49 -17.36 -5.13 6.26
N LEU A 50 -16.88 -6.29 6.73
CA LEU A 50 -15.44 -6.60 6.77
C LEU A 50 -14.88 -7.02 5.40
N ARG A 51 -15.73 -7.48 4.49
CA ARG A 51 -15.33 -7.88 3.13
C ARG A 51 -15.68 -6.77 2.13
N PRO A 52 -14.68 -6.12 1.48
CA PRO A 52 -14.92 -5.18 0.40
C PRO A 52 -15.66 -5.84 -0.78
N LYS A 53 -16.50 -5.06 -1.47
CA LYS A 53 -17.28 -5.55 -2.63
C LYS A 53 -16.40 -5.78 -3.86
N GLU A 54 -15.29 -5.07 -3.95
CA GLU A 54 -14.31 -5.14 -5.03
C GLU A 54 -13.65 -6.52 -5.08
N LEU A 55 -13.62 -7.23 -3.94
CA LEU A 55 -13.17 -8.61 -3.86
C LEU A 55 -14.24 -9.60 -4.35
N GLU A 56 -15.34 -9.22 -5.02
CA GLU A 56 -16.30 -10.21 -5.53
C GLU A 56 -15.84 -10.94 -6.79
N VAL A 57 -14.76 -10.49 -7.43
CA VAL A 57 -14.10 -11.20 -8.54
C VAL A 57 -13.57 -12.56 -8.04
N ASP A 58 -13.76 -13.63 -8.81
CA ASP A 58 -13.41 -15.02 -8.43
C ASP A 58 -14.07 -15.52 -7.12
N CYS A 59 -15.33 -15.12 -6.88
CA CYS A 59 -16.08 -15.41 -5.65
C CYS A 59 -15.47 -14.81 -4.38
N GLY A 60 -14.44 -13.95 -4.48
CA GLY A 60 -13.79 -13.32 -3.33
C GLY A 60 -13.09 -14.25 -2.38
N ALA A 61 -12.57 -15.35 -2.92
CA ALA A 61 -11.87 -16.34 -2.14
C ALA A 61 -10.40 -15.97 -1.86
N TRP A 62 -9.80 -15.06 -2.62
CA TRP A 62 -8.37 -14.72 -2.52
C TRP A 62 -8.13 -13.38 -1.84
N PHE A 63 -7.19 -13.39 -0.89
CA PHE A 63 -6.79 -12.24 -0.08
C PHE A 63 -5.27 -12.10 -0.15
N GLU A 64 -4.79 -11.07 -0.85
CA GLU A 64 -3.37 -10.70 -1.00
C GLU A 64 -2.65 -10.50 0.36
N GLU A 65 -1.35 -10.79 0.41
CA GLU A 65 -0.55 -10.87 1.65
C GLU A 65 -0.06 -9.56 2.27
N ASP A 66 -0.07 -8.43 1.56
CA ASP A 66 0.35 -7.15 2.12
C ASP A 66 -0.77 -6.54 2.97
N GLU A 67 -2.00 -6.53 2.44
CA GLU A 67 -3.12 -5.85 3.10
C GLU A 67 -4.32 -6.77 3.36
N GLN A 68 -4.75 -7.57 2.38
CA GLN A 68 -6.06 -8.22 2.42
C GLN A 68 -6.09 -9.43 3.38
N TRP A 69 -4.96 -10.07 3.66
CA TRP A 69 -4.87 -11.15 4.66
C TRP A 69 -5.39 -10.73 6.03
N THR A 70 -5.33 -9.44 6.34
CA THR A 70 -5.78 -8.88 7.61
C THR A 70 -7.29 -9.02 7.78
N LEU A 71 -8.05 -9.01 6.68
CA LEU A 71 -9.49 -9.27 6.70
C LEU A 71 -9.77 -10.71 7.11
N VAL A 72 -8.94 -11.66 6.66
CA VAL A 72 -9.01 -13.07 7.06
C VAL A 72 -8.71 -13.24 8.54
N ALA A 73 -7.62 -12.60 9.01
CA ALA A 73 -7.23 -12.65 10.41
C ALA A 73 -8.29 -12.05 11.36
N LEU A 74 -8.95 -10.96 10.94
CA LEU A 74 -10.02 -10.32 11.73
C LEU A 74 -11.34 -11.09 11.68
N ALA A 75 -11.67 -11.71 10.56
CA ALA A 75 -12.87 -12.54 10.43
C ALA A 75 -12.76 -13.83 11.26
N PHE A 76 -11.56 -14.41 11.34
CA PHE A 76 -11.33 -15.71 11.98
C PHE A 76 -10.23 -15.66 13.06
N GLN A 77 -10.35 -14.69 13.97
CA GLN A 77 -9.36 -14.40 15.03
C GLN A 77 -8.94 -15.64 15.83
N MET A 78 -9.80 -16.65 16.00
CA MET A 78 -9.49 -17.88 16.74
C MET A 78 -8.40 -18.77 16.11
N TYR A 79 -8.00 -18.51 14.86
CA TYR A 79 -6.93 -19.25 14.19
C TYR A 79 -5.62 -18.46 14.07
N PHE A 80 -5.57 -17.27 14.66
CA PHE A 80 -4.41 -16.38 14.60
C PHE A 80 -3.97 -16.00 16.01
N ASP A 81 -2.68 -15.77 16.20
CA ASP A 81 -2.18 -15.25 17.47
C ASP A 81 -2.53 -13.76 17.66
N ASP A 82 -2.47 -13.30 18.91
CA ASP A 82 -2.79 -11.91 19.27
C ASP A 82 -1.93 -10.89 18.51
N GLY A 83 -0.67 -11.22 18.22
CA GLY A 83 0.23 -10.37 17.46
C GLY A 83 -0.27 -10.14 16.04
N ALA A 84 -0.65 -11.23 15.35
CA ALA A 84 -1.25 -11.17 14.03
C ALA A 84 -2.57 -10.38 14.02
N ILE A 85 -3.40 -10.53 15.05
CA ILE A 85 -4.65 -9.77 15.18
C ILE A 85 -4.38 -8.28 15.36
N GLN A 86 -3.41 -7.89 16.19
CA GLN A 86 -3.05 -6.47 16.38
C GLN A 86 -2.48 -5.85 15.10
N VAL A 87 -1.62 -6.59 14.38
CA VAL A 87 -1.12 -6.17 13.07
C VAL A 87 -2.29 -5.98 12.11
N ALA A 88 -3.21 -6.95 12.04
CA ALA A 88 -4.36 -6.89 11.15
C ALA A 88 -5.25 -5.67 11.43
N ARG A 89 -5.59 -5.40 12.70
CA ARG A 89 -6.36 -4.20 13.08
C ARG A 89 -5.66 -2.93 12.63
N ARG A 90 -4.36 -2.79 12.94
CA ARG A 90 -3.58 -1.60 12.58
C ARG A 90 -3.51 -1.40 11.06
N THR A 91 -3.33 -2.47 10.30
CA THR A 91 -3.28 -2.40 8.83
C THR A 91 -4.64 -1.98 8.26
N VAL A 92 -5.76 -2.59 8.69
CA VAL A 92 -7.10 -2.20 8.21
C VAL A 92 -7.39 -0.74 8.53
N VAL A 93 -7.12 -0.29 9.76
CA VAL A 93 -7.33 1.12 10.13
C VAL A 93 -6.46 2.07 9.27
N ASN A 94 -5.20 1.73 9.04
CA ASN A 94 -4.28 2.59 8.29
C ASN A 94 -4.54 2.63 6.79
N TRP A 95 -4.92 1.51 6.18
CA TRP A 95 -4.90 1.34 4.72
C TRP A 95 -6.27 1.04 4.10
N MET A 96 -7.21 0.51 4.88
CA MET A 96 -8.59 0.21 4.46
C MET A 96 -9.63 0.84 5.42
N PRO A 97 -9.56 2.16 5.70
CA PRO A 97 -10.41 2.81 6.69
C PRO A 97 -11.91 2.65 6.39
N GLU A 98 -12.31 2.61 5.12
CA GLU A 98 -13.69 2.34 4.72
C GLU A 98 -14.18 0.95 5.14
N VAL A 99 -13.31 -0.06 5.12
CA VAL A 99 -13.64 -1.43 5.57
C VAL A 99 -13.81 -1.44 7.09
N TRP A 100 -12.91 -0.75 7.83
CA TRP A 100 -13.06 -0.61 9.28
C TRP A 100 -14.39 0.05 9.66
N GLU A 101 -14.73 1.17 9.01
CA GLU A 101 -15.97 1.89 9.24
C GLU A 101 -17.19 1.04 8.92
N ALA A 102 -17.17 0.30 7.81
CA ALA A 102 -18.28 -0.55 7.40
C ALA A 102 -18.49 -1.73 8.35
N TRP A 103 -17.42 -2.34 8.84
CA TRP A 103 -17.48 -3.49 9.76
C TRP A 103 -17.86 -3.10 11.19
N THR A 104 -17.30 -2.00 11.70
CA THR A 104 -17.38 -1.64 13.12
C THR A 104 -18.39 -0.52 13.41
N GLY A 105 -18.73 0.28 12.40
CA GLY A 105 -19.47 1.54 12.56
C GLY A 105 -18.65 2.69 13.15
N GLU A 106 -17.38 2.45 13.54
CA GLU A 106 -16.50 3.47 14.11
C GLU A 106 -15.87 4.32 13.02
N LYS A 107 -15.95 5.66 13.14
CA LYS A 107 -15.37 6.59 12.18
C LYS A 107 -13.85 6.68 12.33
N VAL A 108 -13.13 6.56 11.22
CA VAL A 108 -11.68 6.63 11.19
C VAL A 108 -11.23 8.05 10.86
N THR A 109 -10.47 8.65 11.77
CA THR A 109 -9.96 10.02 11.61
C THR A 109 -8.58 10.04 10.94
N PRO A 110 -8.12 11.20 10.40
CA PRO A 110 -6.76 11.36 9.91
C PRO A 110 -5.66 11.02 10.93
N ALA A 111 -5.92 11.23 12.23
CA ALA A 111 -4.95 10.89 13.27
C ALA A 111 -4.80 9.38 13.51
N MET A 112 -5.80 8.58 13.09
CA MET A 112 -5.81 7.13 13.27
C MET A 112 -5.25 6.38 12.06
N SER A 113 -5.32 6.98 10.88
CA SER A 113 -5.15 6.28 9.61
C SER A 113 -4.22 7.01 8.67
N HIS A 114 -3.16 6.32 8.24
CA HIS A 114 -2.22 6.81 7.25
C HIS A 114 -2.92 7.24 5.94
N ARG A 115 -3.85 6.43 5.41
CA ARG A 115 -4.61 6.75 4.20
C ARG A 115 -5.44 8.03 4.37
N ARG A 116 -6.11 8.21 5.51
CA ARG A 116 -6.87 9.45 5.79
C ARG A 116 -5.98 10.67 5.98
N ALA A 117 -4.85 10.53 6.69
CA ALA A 117 -3.86 11.60 6.82
C ALA A 117 -3.34 12.03 5.44
N ARG A 118 -3.01 11.07 4.59
CA ARG A 118 -2.55 11.30 3.23
C ARG A 118 -3.61 11.97 2.35
N GLU A 119 -4.88 11.60 2.47
CA GLU A 119 -5.98 12.27 1.77
C GLU A 119 -6.07 13.77 2.12
N VAL A 120 -5.95 14.10 3.42
CA VAL A 120 -5.93 15.50 3.88
C VAL A 120 -4.71 16.25 3.34
N PHE A 121 -3.54 15.62 3.40
CA PHE A 121 -2.30 16.19 2.86
C PHE A 121 -2.43 16.52 1.37
N LEU A 122 -2.90 15.56 0.56
CA LEU A 122 -3.03 15.76 -0.89
C LEU A 122 -4.07 16.84 -1.24
N GLU A 123 -5.16 16.97 -0.49
CA GLU A 123 -6.13 18.04 -0.69
C GLU A 123 -5.53 19.42 -0.34
N GLN A 124 -4.76 19.50 0.76
CA GLN A 124 -4.07 20.72 1.16
C GLN A 124 -3.03 21.15 0.11
N HIS A 125 -2.31 20.18 -0.46
CA HIS A 125 -1.21 20.39 -1.43
C HIS A 125 -1.63 20.16 -2.88
N LYS A 126 -2.93 20.21 -3.19
CA LYS A 126 -3.48 19.89 -4.53
C LYS A 126 -2.94 20.76 -5.67
N SER A 127 -2.36 21.91 -5.35
CA SER A 127 -1.77 22.86 -6.31
C SER A 127 -0.25 22.92 -6.24
N ASP A 128 0.37 22.18 -5.32
CA ASP A 128 1.82 22.16 -5.15
C ASP A 128 2.45 21.05 -6.00
N GLN A 129 3.76 21.15 -6.22
CA GLN A 129 4.54 20.09 -6.87
C GLN A 129 4.88 19.02 -5.84
N ILE A 130 4.30 17.83 -5.98
CA ILE A 130 4.53 16.71 -5.06
C ILE A 130 5.36 15.64 -5.74
N VAL A 131 6.41 15.17 -5.07
CA VAL A 131 7.32 14.12 -5.55
C VAL A 131 6.58 12.80 -5.74
N VAL A 132 6.84 12.14 -6.87
CA VAL A 132 6.25 10.85 -7.27
C VAL A 132 7.28 9.80 -7.65
N ALA A 133 8.54 10.21 -7.85
CA ALA A 133 9.68 9.31 -8.04
C ALA A 133 10.96 10.00 -7.57
N ALA A 134 11.94 9.20 -7.13
CA ALA A 134 13.24 9.67 -6.67
C ALA A 134 14.37 8.79 -7.21
N PHE A 135 15.52 9.42 -7.45
CA PHE A 135 16.74 8.85 -8.00
C PHE A 135 17.87 9.20 -7.04
N GLY A 136 18.54 8.18 -6.52
CA GLY A 136 19.68 8.36 -5.61
C GLY A 136 21.00 8.45 -6.36
N SER A 137 22.09 8.44 -5.61
CA SER A 137 23.46 8.53 -6.13
C SER A 137 23.91 7.36 -7.03
N TRP A 138 23.09 6.32 -7.18
CA TRP A 138 23.32 5.22 -8.13
C TRP A 138 23.09 5.67 -9.58
N ASP A 139 22.31 6.71 -9.80
CA ASP A 139 22.14 7.34 -11.11
C ASP A 139 23.25 8.36 -11.35
N LYS A 140 23.99 8.20 -12.45
CA LYS A 140 25.13 9.06 -12.80
C LYS A 140 24.73 10.52 -13.08
N THR A 141 23.44 10.77 -13.31
CA THR A 141 22.89 12.09 -13.59
C THR A 141 22.52 12.87 -12.32
N VAL A 142 22.57 12.22 -11.15
CA VAL A 142 22.32 12.82 -9.85
C VAL A 142 23.66 13.22 -9.20
N PRO A 143 23.89 14.51 -8.88
CA PRO A 143 25.09 14.93 -8.17
C PRO A 143 25.21 14.29 -6.78
N LYS A 144 26.45 14.11 -6.31
CA LYS A 144 26.71 13.60 -4.96
C LYS A 144 26.09 14.52 -3.90
N GLY A 145 25.40 13.93 -2.92
CA GLY A 145 24.71 14.66 -1.84
C GLY A 145 23.34 15.21 -2.25
N MET A 146 22.82 14.81 -3.41
CA MET A 146 21.49 15.20 -3.89
C MET A 146 20.64 13.97 -4.17
N VAL A 147 19.33 14.19 -4.19
CA VAL A 147 18.33 13.27 -4.72
C VAL A 147 17.67 13.94 -5.92
N GLY A 148 17.72 13.29 -7.07
CA GLY A 148 16.95 13.70 -8.23
C GLY A 148 15.51 13.25 -8.08
N VAL A 149 14.54 14.16 -8.20
CA VAL A 149 13.12 13.84 -7.99
C VAL A 149 12.28 14.25 -9.18
N VAL A 150 11.23 13.47 -9.42
CA VAL A 150 10.16 13.79 -10.37
C VAL A 150 8.94 14.18 -9.56
N ALA A 151 8.33 15.31 -9.89
CA ALA A 151 7.15 15.83 -9.22
C ALA A 151 6.02 16.12 -10.22
N VAL A 152 4.78 16.10 -9.72
CA VAL A 152 3.58 16.48 -10.46
C VAL A 152 2.67 17.33 -9.59
N THR A 153 1.91 18.24 -10.22
CA THR A 153 0.95 19.09 -9.51
C THR A 153 -0.11 18.24 -8.80
N GLY A 154 -0.22 18.38 -7.48
CA GLY A 154 -1.18 17.64 -6.65
C GLY A 154 -0.86 16.16 -6.45
N GLY A 155 0.32 15.71 -6.89
CA GLY A 155 0.81 14.34 -6.66
C GLY A 155 0.07 13.24 -7.39
N ARG A 156 0.29 12.00 -6.94
CA ARG A 156 -0.31 10.80 -7.52
C ARG A 156 -1.63 10.47 -6.81
N VAL A 157 -2.73 10.51 -7.56
CA VAL A 157 -4.06 10.10 -7.07
C VAL A 157 -4.36 8.71 -7.60
N SER A 158 -4.55 7.75 -6.69
CA SER A 158 -4.96 6.37 -7.01
C SER A 158 -4.09 5.71 -8.10
N GLY A 159 -2.77 5.85 -7.99
CA GLY A 159 -1.81 5.28 -8.95
C GLY A 159 -1.65 6.03 -10.27
N THR A 160 -2.51 7.03 -10.55
CA THR A 160 -2.50 7.78 -11.81
C THR A 160 -1.63 9.02 -11.70
N LEU A 161 -0.66 9.16 -12.61
CA LEU A 161 0.13 10.38 -12.77
C LEU A 161 -0.61 11.36 -13.67
N LYS A 162 -0.64 12.63 -13.27
CA LYS A 162 -1.19 13.73 -14.08
C LYS A 162 -0.04 14.59 -14.60
N PRO A 163 0.37 14.46 -15.88
CA PRO A 163 1.39 15.34 -16.45
C PRO A 163 0.91 16.80 -16.47
N PRO A 164 1.82 17.79 -16.59
CA PRO A 164 3.25 17.64 -16.85
C PRO A 164 4.06 17.22 -15.62
N GLU A 165 5.12 16.45 -15.86
CA GLU A 165 6.15 16.16 -14.88
C GLU A 165 7.14 17.32 -14.78
N THR A 166 7.58 17.63 -13.57
CA THR A 166 8.70 18.52 -13.29
C THR A 166 9.83 17.76 -12.60
N TYR A 167 11.06 18.26 -12.69
CA TYR A 167 12.25 17.55 -12.26
C TYR A 167 13.11 18.47 -11.42
N TRP A 168 13.55 17.97 -10.26
CA TRP A 168 14.24 18.78 -9.25
C TRP A 168 15.39 18.02 -8.62
N LEU A 169 16.37 18.76 -8.08
CA LEU A 169 17.37 18.28 -7.15
C LEU A 169 17.00 18.78 -5.75
N VAL A 170 16.94 17.83 -4.82
CA VAL A 170 16.73 18.07 -3.38
C VAL A 170 18.00 17.62 -2.66
N ASP A 171 18.38 18.31 -1.59
CA ASP A 171 19.47 17.88 -0.73
C ASP A 171 19.17 16.49 -0.13
N GLU A 172 20.16 15.60 -0.14
CA GLU A 172 19.96 14.21 0.31
C GLU A 172 19.58 14.12 1.79
N ALA A 173 20.13 14.97 2.64
CA ALA A 173 19.78 15.00 4.05
C ALA A 173 18.36 15.55 4.25
N GLU A 174 18.00 16.63 3.54
CA GLU A 174 16.64 17.16 3.58
C GLU A 174 15.59 16.12 3.17
N TYR A 175 15.85 15.40 2.08
CA TYR A 175 14.92 14.38 1.57
C TYR A 175 14.81 13.20 2.54
N ALA A 176 15.92 12.76 3.14
CA ALA A 176 15.93 11.69 4.14
C ALA A 176 15.21 12.10 5.44
N ASP A 177 15.52 13.30 5.96
CA ASP A 177 14.95 13.83 7.20
C ASP A 177 13.42 13.98 7.11
N ALA A 178 12.88 14.25 5.92
CA ALA A 178 11.44 14.32 5.69
C ALA A 178 10.72 13.01 6.07
N HIS A 179 11.36 11.85 5.85
CA HIS A 179 10.78 10.54 6.19
C HIS A 179 10.65 10.32 7.70
N GLU A 180 11.44 11.02 8.49
CA GLU A 180 11.48 10.88 9.96
C GLU A 180 10.51 11.85 10.66
N GLN A 181 9.92 12.80 9.92
CA GLN A 181 9.05 13.80 10.52
C GLN A 181 7.73 13.20 11.01
N PRO A 182 7.28 13.56 12.23
CA PRO A 182 5.96 13.17 12.71
C PRO A 182 4.85 13.61 11.74
N GLY A 183 4.03 12.65 11.33
CA GLY A 183 2.93 12.91 10.38
C GLY A 183 3.32 12.84 8.91
N TYR A 184 4.54 12.39 8.58
CA TYR A 184 4.93 12.10 7.20
C TYR A 184 3.97 11.09 6.56
N THR A 185 3.43 11.44 5.39
CA THR A 185 2.42 10.63 4.67
C THR A 185 3.01 9.84 3.50
N GLY A 186 4.34 9.83 3.36
CA GLY A 186 5.01 9.29 2.17
C GLY A 186 5.18 10.30 1.03
N ASP A 187 4.78 11.57 1.23
CA ASP A 187 4.78 12.59 0.19
C ASP A 187 5.75 13.73 0.54
N PHE A 188 6.45 14.25 -0.47
CA PHE A 188 7.41 15.36 -0.34
C PHE A 188 7.00 16.50 -1.27
N VAL A 189 6.91 17.73 -0.75
CA VAL A 189 6.55 18.92 -1.52
C VAL A 189 7.81 19.66 -1.96
N ILE A 190 7.87 20.00 -3.23
CA ILE A 190 8.93 20.84 -3.77
C ILE A 190 8.71 22.30 -3.37
N ASP A 191 9.77 22.93 -2.91
CA ASP A 191 9.87 24.37 -2.70
C ASP A 191 10.78 24.97 -3.78
N PRO A 192 10.22 25.65 -4.81
CA PRO A 192 11.00 26.26 -5.89
C PRO A 192 12.00 27.33 -5.44
N SER A 193 11.89 27.84 -4.21
CA SER A 193 12.84 28.81 -3.65
C SER A 193 14.10 28.14 -3.06
N ARG A 194 14.03 26.83 -2.80
CA ARG A 194 15.10 26.04 -2.17
C ARG A 194 15.64 24.93 -3.07
N HIS A 195 14.76 24.29 -3.85
CA HIS A 195 15.09 23.14 -4.69
C HIS A 195 15.49 23.58 -6.09
N GLN A 196 16.48 22.89 -6.66
CA GLN A 196 17.09 23.29 -7.94
C GLN A 196 16.41 22.54 -9.09
N PRO A 197 16.13 23.17 -10.24
CA PRO A 197 15.66 22.45 -11.41
C PRO A 197 16.68 21.40 -11.87
N TRP A 198 16.20 20.19 -12.22
CA TRP A 198 17.01 19.09 -12.72
C TRP A 198 16.62 18.75 -14.17
N PRO A 199 17.25 19.34 -15.20
CA PRO A 199 16.73 19.25 -16.56
C PRO A 199 16.64 17.80 -17.08
N ARG A 200 15.48 17.44 -17.64
CA ARG A 200 15.20 16.11 -18.25
C ARG A 200 16.20 15.73 -19.36
N GLU A 201 16.82 16.72 -19.98
CA GLU A 201 17.88 16.56 -21.00
C GLU A 201 19.11 15.79 -20.46
N VAL A 202 19.34 15.81 -19.15
CA VAL A 202 20.40 15.06 -18.48
C VAL A 202 20.03 13.57 -18.38
N LEU A 203 18.75 13.24 -18.17
CA LEU A 203 18.24 11.86 -18.09
C LEU A 203 18.30 11.13 -19.44
N VAL A 204 18.06 11.82 -20.56
CA VAL A 204 18.03 11.22 -21.90
C VAL A 204 19.45 10.98 -22.47
N LYS A 205 20.46 11.73 -22.02
CA LYS A 205 21.85 11.58 -22.48
C LYS A 205 22.64 10.46 -21.78
N ALA A 206 22.06 9.81 -20.77
CA ALA A 206 22.70 8.75 -19.99
C ALA A 206 22.20 7.33 -20.32
N ALA A 207 21.21 7.20 -21.22
CA ALA A 207 20.70 5.94 -21.77
C ALA A 207 21.40 5.61 -23.11
#